data_AF-A0A1M5HIM0-F1
#
_entry.id   AF-A0A1M5HIM0-F1
#
_cell.length_a   1.000
_cell.length_b   1.000
_cell.length_c   1.000
_cell.angle_alpha   90.00
_cell.angle_beta   90.00
_cell.angle_gamma   90.00
#
_symmetry.space_group_name_H-M   'P 1'
#
loop_
_entity.id
_entity.type
_entity.pdbx_description
1 polymer ?
#
loop_
_entity_poly.entity_id
_entity_poly.type
_entity_poly.pdbx_seq_one_letter_code
_entity_poly.pdbx_strand_id
1 'polypeptide(L)'
;MLKELCHLLASAIADTKAYDVPGLCRRLNLGDGEEQEAFASKYKYAQKRLAVVSADQVLASARQLTSEESHFQLGEQLAKIDELKGPPVTTLTRRRLIALFDRLPLAREIEDMELIRGLWPIASLRAPHPSSEATLEDYLHRHTVRNDDLSNRDVLEALGVLTCSRAQLFKLLAAVTAPETRSGPEQVKLAEQINDLLRHDGYTLAPAGRISGSPFYTVRSASTGSPADESISATLAAFDPTQVHARWTMALERRASEPAGAITLARTLLEDVSKWILDQAGETWQETDDLPVLYRKLAKVLKLAPDGHTEQVFKQILGSCQSVVESLGALRNKLSDAHSPGPKRARPQARHAELAVNLAGAMATFLVATWEARQTDAGGRSTSPASKG
;
A
#
# COMPACT_ATOMS: atom_id res chain seq x y z
N MET A 1 20.71 -11.63 9.63
CA MET A 1 19.43 -12.29 9.32
C MET A 1 19.57 -13.81 9.20
N LEU A 2 20.24 -14.35 8.16
CA LEU A 2 20.35 -15.82 8.00
C LEU A 2 21.08 -16.52 9.17
N LYS A 3 22.20 -15.98 9.66
CA LYS A 3 22.93 -16.55 10.82
C LYS A 3 22.06 -16.65 12.07
N GLU A 4 21.27 -15.61 12.32
CA GLU A 4 20.33 -15.55 13.44
C GLU A 4 19.14 -16.51 13.22
N LEU A 5 18.65 -16.65 11.98
CA LEU A 5 17.67 -17.67 11.63
C LEU A 5 18.20 -19.08 11.94
N CYS A 6 19.45 -19.39 11.58
CA CYS A 6 20.07 -20.67 11.92
C CYS A 6 20.14 -20.88 13.43
N HIS A 7 20.49 -19.86 14.20
CA HIS A 7 20.52 -19.94 15.67
C HIS A 7 19.12 -20.23 16.23
N LEU A 8 18.10 -19.49 15.78
CA LEU A 8 16.72 -19.64 16.23
C LEU A 8 16.14 -21.01 15.83
N LEU A 9 16.44 -21.49 14.62
CA LEU A 9 16.03 -22.81 14.16
C LEU A 9 16.71 -23.92 14.96
N ALA A 10 18.01 -23.78 15.25
CA ALA A 10 18.71 -24.72 16.13
C ALA A 10 18.12 -24.74 17.55
N SER A 11 17.76 -23.57 18.08
CA SER A 11 17.10 -23.46 19.38
C SER A 11 15.73 -24.12 19.38
N ALA A 12 14.91 -23.86 18.37
CA ALA A 12 13.58 -24.44 18.24
C ALA A 12 13.64 -25.98 18.11
N ILE A 13 14.57 -26.51 17.31
CA ILE A 13 14.81 -27.96 17.24
C ILE A 13 15.23 -28.50 18.62
N ALA A 14 16.05 -27.75 19.36
CA ALA A 14 16.53 -28.14 20.67
C ALA A 14 15.46 -28.10 21.77
N ASP A 15 14.27 -27.54 21.53
CA ASP A 15 13.15 -27.62 22.48
C ASP A 15 12.52 -29.01 22.51
N THR A 16 12.69 -29.80 21.44
CA THR A 16 12.21 -31.19 21.39
C THR A 16 13.02 -32.16 22.27
N LYS A 17 12.48 -33.35 22.53
CA LYS A 17 13.17 -34.38 23.33
C LYS A 17 14.36 -34.94 22.56
N ALA A 18 15.45 -35.24 23.27
CA ALA A 18 16.73 -35.59 22.64
C ALA A 18 16.65 -36.78 21.66
N TYR A 19 15.82 -37.78 21.96
CA TYR A 19 15.61 -38.95 21.11
C TYR A 19 14.77 -38.65 19.85
N ASP A 20 13.99 -37.56 19.83
CA ASP A 20 13.18 -37.14 18.68
C ASP A 20 13.95 -36.19 17.74
N VAL A 21 15.04 -35.56 18.21
CA VAL A 21 15.83 -34.57 17.47
C VAL A 21 16.36 -35.11 16.12
N PRO A 22 16.97 -36.32 16.05
CA PRO A 22 17.40 -36.87 14.76
C PRO A 22 16.25 -37.07 13.77
N GLY A 23 15.11 -37.57 14.24
CA GLY A 23 13.90 -37.75 13.44
C GLY A 23 13.36 -36.41 12.92
N LEU A 24 13.32 -35.39 13.78
CA LEU A 24 12.93 -34.03 13.37
C LEU A 24 13.87 -33.46 12.31
N CYS A 25 15.19 -33.55 12.48
CA CYS A 25 16.15 -33.08 11.49
C CYS A 25 15.99 -33.79 10.13
N ARG A 26 15.70 -35.10 10.12
CA ARG A 26 15.38 -35.83 8.89
C ARG A 26 14.13 -35.30 8.20
N ARG A 27 13.04 -35.09 8.96
CA ARG A 27 11.79 -34.51 8.41
C ARG A 27 11.99 -33.10 7.85
N LEU A 28 12.85 -32.30 8.47
CA LEU A 28 13.20 -30.96 8.02
C LEU A 28 14.26 -30.95 6.88
N ASN A 29 14.67 -32.11 6.37
CA ASN A 29 15.70 -32.25 5.33
C ASN A 29 17.07 -31.61 5.70
N LEU A 30 17.45 -31.67 6.97
CA LEU A 30 18.72 -31.13 7.49
C LEU A 30 19.86 -32.16 7.53
N GLY A 31 19.60 -33.39 7.08
CA GLY A 31 20.54 -34.51 7.14
C GLY A 31 20.47 -35.29 8.46
N ASP A 32 21.17 -36.43 8.49
CA ASP A 32 21.11 -37.40 9.57
C ASP A 32 22.30 -37.30 10.54
N GLY A 33 22.25 -38.03 11.65
CA GLY A 33 23.44 -38.50 12.35
C GLY A 33 23.11 -39.20 13.67
N GLU A 34 24.12 -39.39 14.50
CA GLU A 34 24.02 -40.35 15.61
C GLU A 34 23.19 -39.81 16.78
N GLU A 35 22.36 -40.67 17.37
CA GLU A 35 21.56 -40.34 18.56
C GLU A 35 22.45 -39.86 19.72
N GLN A 36 23.63 -40.45 19.86
CA GLN A 36 24.63 -40.07 20.88
C GLN A 36 25.03 -38.59 20.79
N GLU A 37 25.09 -38.02 19.58
CA GLU A 37 25.39 -36.60 19.35
C GLU A 37 24.23 -35.71 19.84
N ALA A 38 22.99 -36.13 19.63
CA ALA A 38 21.79 -35.41 20.09
C ALA A 38 21.67 -35.42 21.62
N PHE A 39 22.02 -36.54 22.26
CA PHE A 39 22.07 -36.65 23.73
C PHE A 39 23.16 -35.78 24.35
N ALA A 40 24.31 -35.59 23.67
CA ALA A 40 25.37 -34.71 24.14
C ALA A 40 24.97 -33.23 24.10
N SER A 41 24.36 -32.78 23.00
CA SER A 41 23.79 -31.44 22.90
C SER A 41 22.85 -31.30 21.70
N LYS A 42 21.55 -31.20 21.97
CA LYS A 42 20.50 -30.97 20.95
C LYS A 42 20.78 -29.76 20.07
N TYR A 43 21.20 -28.65 20.68
CA TYR A 43 21.52 -27.41 19.97
C TYR A 43 22.72 -27.58 19.04
N LYS A 44 23.84 -28.15 19.53
CA LYS A 44 25.04 -28.36 18.68
C LYS A 44 24.76 -29.36 17.57
N TYR A 45 23.96 -30.39 17.83
CA TYR A 45 23.48 -31.34 16.83
C TYR A 45 22.75 -30.62 15.69
N ALA A 46 21.78 -29.76 16.01
CA ALA A 46 21.03 -29.00 15.01
C ALA A 46 21.94 -27.98 14.28
N GLN A 47 22.79 -27.26 15.00
CA GLN A 47 23.68 -26.25 14.44
C GLN A 47 24.66 -26.84 13.41
N LYS A 48 25.24 -28.01 13.69
CA LYS A 48 26.17 -28.70 12.79
C LYS A 48 25.50 -29.06 11.45
N ARG A 49 24.23 -29.47 11.49
CA ARG A 49 23.42 -29.79 10.31
C ARG A 49 23.02 -28.56 9.52
N LEU A 50 22.62 -27.50 10.22
CA LEU A 50 22.31 -26.21 9.60
C LEU A 50 23.52 -25.56 8.93
N ALA A 51 24.74 -25.88 9.37
CA ALA A 51 25.97 -25.34 8.79
C ALA A 51 26.32 -25.93 7.41
N VAL A 52 25.80 -27.11 7.06
CA VAL A 52 26.15 -27.82 5.81
C VAL A 52 25.08 -27.71 4.72
N VAL A 53 23.89 -27.22 5.05
CA VAL A 53 22.79 -27.04 4.09
C VAL A 53 22.79 -25.66 3.45
N SER A 54 22.14 -25.52 2.29
CA SER A 54 22.00 -24.23 1.60
C SER A 54 21.07 -23.27 2.35
N ALA A 55 21.20 -21.97 2.07
CA ALA A 55 20.30 -20.96 2.63
C ALA A 55 18.83 -21.22 2.29
N ASP A 56 18.53 -21.68 1.07
CA ASP A 56 17.18 -22.03 0.65
C ASP A 56 16.61 -23.19 1.45
N GLN A 57 17.45 -24.20 1.75
CA GLN A 57 17.05 -25.31 2.60
C GLN A 57 16.79 -24.85 4.03
N VAL A 58 17.62 -23.98 4.61
CA VAL A 58 17.37 -23.40 5.95
C VAL A 58 16.02 -22.69 5.99
N LEU A 59 15.69 -21.89 4.97
CA LEU A 59 14.40 -21.19 4.88
C LEU A 59 13.23 -22.16 4.74
N ALA A 60 13.37 -23.23 3.94
CA ALA A 60 12.36 -24.27 3.80
C ALA A 60 12.11 -25.00 5.13
N SER A 61 13.17 -25.39 5.84
CA SER A 61 13.08 -26.04 7.15
C SER A 61 12.46 -25.12 8.20
N ALA A 62 12.83 -23.83 8.22
CA ALA A 62 12.24 -22.86 9.14
C ALA A 62 10.74 -22.66 8.88
N ARG A 63 10.31 -22.57 7.62
CA ARG A 63 8.89 -22.48 7.24
C ARG A 63 8.11 -23.70 7.67
N GLN A 64 8.66 -24.89 7.41
CA GLN A 64 8.02 -26.15 7.81
C GLN A 64 7.84 -26.20 9.33
N LEU A 65 8.89 -25.96 10.11
CA LEU A 65 8.81 -26.01 11.57
C LEU A 65 7.81 -24.98 12.13
N THR A 66 7.81 -23.75 11.60
CA THR A 66 6.88 -22.69 12.03
C THR A 66 5.41 -22.98 11.64
N SER A 67 5.18 -23.86 10.66
CA SER A 67 3.83 -24.30 10.28
C SER A 67 3.29 -25.44 11.15
N GLU A 68 4.19 -26.24 11.75
CA GLU A 68 3.86 -27.36 12.63
C GLU A 68 3.66 -26.88 14.08
N GLU A 69 4.53 -25.99 14.56
CA GLU A 69 4.52 -25.48 15.93
C GLU A 69 4.77 -23.96 16.00
N SER A 70 4.16 -23.32 17.00
CA SER A 70 4.26 -21.87 17.21
C SER A 70 5.60 -21.47 17.85
N HIS A 71 6.61 -21.17 17.02
CA HIS A 71 7.87 -20.57 17.47
C HIS A 71 7.94 -19.08 17.10
N PHE A 72 7.55 -18.20 18.04
CA PHE A 72 7.42 -16.77 17.75
C PHE A 72 8.69 -16.12 17.22
N GLN A 73 9.85 -16.28 17.89
CA GLN A 73 11.09 -15.63 17.45
C GLN A 73 11.57 -16.16 16.08
N LEU A 74 11.41 -17.46 15.83
CA LEU A 74 11.75 -18.07 14.54
C LEU A 74 10.86 -17.52 13.43
N GLY A 75 9.53 -17.52 13.65
CA GLY A 75 8.56 -16.99 12.69
C GLY A 75 8.73 -15.49 12.45
N GLU A 76 9.05 -14.73 13.48
CA GLU A 76 9.34 -13.30 13.39
C GLU A 76 10.59 -13.03 12.55
N GLN A 77 11.67 -13.80 12.75
CA GLN A 77 12.88 -13.65 11.94
C GLN A 77 12.66 -14.08 10.49
N LEU A 78 11.88 -15.14 10.28
CA LEU A 78 11.50 -15.60 8.95
C LEU A 78 10.67 -14.53 8.22
N ALA A 79 9.70 -13.92 8.89
CA ALA A 79 8.91 -12.81 8.34
C ALA A 79 9.80 -11.63 7.95
N LYS A 80 10.77 -11.24 8.77
CA LYS A 80 11.74 -10.19 8.42
C LYS A 80 12.55 -10.51 7.17
N ILE A 81 12.89 -11.79 6.94
CA ILE A 81 13.61 -12.21 5.74
C ILE A 81 12.71 -12.18 4.50
N ASP A 82 11.50 -12.75 4.62
CA ASP A 82 10.53 -12.82 3.52
C ASP A 82 10.13 -11.43 3.01
N GLU A 83 10.16 -10.45 3.90
CA GLU A 83 9.66 -9.11 3.64
C GLU A 83 10.71 -8.14 3.08
N LEU A 84 11.99 -8.55 2.98
CA LEU A 84 13.11 -7.72 2.49
C LEU A 84 12.88 -7.08 1.11
N LYS A 85 12.10 -7.72 0.24
CA LYS A 85 11.87 -7.26 -1.15
C LYS A 85 10.72 -6.26 -1.31
N GLY A 86 9.94 -6.00 -0.25
CA GLY A 86 8.81 -5.07 -0.31
C GLY A 86 9.14 -3.67 0.24
N PRO A 87 8.31 -2.65 -0.02
CA PRO A 87 8.50 -1.30 0.54
C PRO A 87 8.51 -1.34 2.08
N PRO A 88 9.52 -0.80 2.77
CA PRO A 88 9.58 -0.90 4.23
C PRO A 88 8.53 0.00 4.89
N VAL A 89 8.01 -0.41 6.06
CA VAL A 89 7.40 0.55 6.98
C VAL A 89 8.53 1.22 7.75
N THR A 90 8.75 2.49 7.47
CA THR A 90 9.92 3.23 7.94
C THR A 90 9.91 3.39 9.46
N THR A 91 11.10 3.57 10.05
CA THR A 91 11.22 3.88 11.49
C THR A 91 10.48 5.17 11.85
N LEU A 92 10.38 6.13 10.92
CA LEU A 92 9.61 7.36 11.12
C LEU A 92 8.11 7.07 11.25
N THR A 93 7.54 6.28 10.34
CA THR A 93 6.14 5.86 10.41
C THR A 93 5.86 5.07 11.69
N ARG A 94 6.76 4.16 12.08
CA ARG A 94 6.64 3.41 13.36
C ARG A 94 6.62 4.34 14.57
N ARG A 95 7.52 5.34 14.63
CA ARG A 95 7.52 6.34 15.71
C ARG A 95 6.24 7.18 15.74
N ARG A 96 5.69 7.53 14.57
CA ARG A 96 4.41 8.26 14.46
C ARG A 96 3.23 7.41 14.91
N LEU A 97 3.20 6.12 14.56
CA LEU A 97 2.20 5.16 15.06
C LEU A 97 2.28 5.03 16.58
N ILE A 98 3.48 4.88 17.14
CA ILE A 98 3.69 4.86 18.60
C ILE A 98 3.14 6.16 19.22
N ALA A 99 3.47 7.34 18.66
CA ALA A 99 2.97 8.61 19.18
C ALA A 99 1.43 8.78 19.06
N LEU A 100 0.80 8.13 18.08
CA LEU A 100 -0.67 8.09 17.96
C LEU A 100 -1.28 7.28 19.12
N PHE A 101 -0.74 6.09 19.40
CA PHE A 101 -1.19 5.23 20.49
C PHE A 101 -0.72 5.68 21.88
N ASP A 102 0.24 6.59 21.96
CA ASP A 102 0.63 7.24 23.23
C ASP A 102 -0.50 8.14 23.78
N ARG A 103 -1.41 8.57 22.89
CA ARG A 103 -2.53 9.48 23.21
C ARG A 103 -3.89 8.80 23.23
N LEU A 104 -3.94 7.51 22.90
CA LEU A 104 -5.17 6.73 22.74
C LEU A 104 -4.96 5.35 23.39
N PRO A 105 -5.95 4.80 24.10
CA PRO A 105 -5.81 3.42 24.60
C PRO A 105 -5.74 2.45 23.41
N LEU A 106 -4.99 1.35 23.57
CA LEU A 106 -4.82 0.38 22.48
C LEU A 106 -6.16 -0.30 22.18
N ALA A 107 -6.87 -0.69 23.24
CA ALA A 107 -8.21 -1.24 23.23
C ALA A 107 -9.22 -0.33 23.93
N ARG A 108 -10.51 -0.48 23.58
CA ARG A 108 -11.63 0.20 24.24
C ARG A 108 -12.58 -0.78 24.91
N GLU A 109 -12.87 -1.88 24.23
CA GLU A 109 -13.86 -2.87 24.64
C GLU A 109 -13.25 -4.02 25.46
N ILE A 110 -11.93 -4.22 25.36
CA ILE A 110 -11.14 -5.22 26.11
C ILE A 110 -9.96 -4.55 26.81
N GLU A 111 -9.30 -5.26 27.72
CA GLU A 111 -8.09 -4.77 28.37
C GLU A 111 -6.90 -4.75 27.40
N ASP A 112 -6.05 -3.72 27.49
CA ASP A 112 -4.83 -3.61 26.66
C ASP A 112 -3.93 -4.85 26.83
N MET A 113 -3.88 -5.44 28.04
CA MET A 113 -3.12 -6.66 28.30
C MET A 113 -3.68 -7.87 27.55
N GLU A 114 -5.01 -7.99 27.42
CA GLU A 114 -5.67 -9.06 26.67
C GLU A 114 -5.33 -8.95 25.18
N LEU A 115 -5.41 -7.74 24.62
CA LEU A 115 -4.98 -7.47 23.25
C LEU A 115 -3.50 -7.85 23.02
N ILE A 116 -2.60 -7.45 23.93
CA ILE A 116 -1.17 -7.71 23.81
C ILE A 116 -0.88 -9.22 23.85
N ARG A 117 -1.52 -9.98 24.75
CA ARG A 117 -1.38 -11.45 24.82
C ARG A 117 -1.81 -12.15 23.53
N GLY A 118 -2.83 -11.62 22.84
CA GLY A 118 -3.27 -12.15 21.54
C GLY A 118 -2.25 -11.96 20.42
N LEU A 119 -1.34 -10.99 20.56
CA LEU A 119 -0.38 -10.60 19.53
C LEU A 119 1.05 -11.10 19.79
N TRP A 120 1.50 -11.05 21.05
CA TRP A 120 2.83 -11.47 21.47
C TRP A 120 2.74 -12.51 22.59
N PRO A 121 3.58 -13.56 22.56
CA PRO A 121 3.67 -14.53 23.65
C PRO A 121 4.45 -13.95 24.83
N ILE A 122 3.93 -12.89 25.45
CA ILE A 122 4.62 -12.09 26.48
C ILE A 122 5.05 -12.90 27.71
N ALA A 123 4.37 -14.00 28.02
CA ALA A 123 4.76 -14.96 29.06
C ALA A 123 6.07 -15.71 28.75
N SER A 124 6.41 -15.86 27.47
CA SER A 124 7.62 -16.55 27.02
C SER A 124 8.74 -15.58 26.59
N LEU A 125 8.41 -14.30 26.41
CA LEU A 125 9.39 -13.26 26.08
C LEU A 125 10.09 -12.78 27.35
N ARG A 126 11.36 -12.43 27.23
CA ARG A 126 12.16 -11.91 28.35
C ARG A 126 11.81 -10.45 28.63
N ALA A 127 11.82 -10.07 29.91
CA ALA A 127 11.71 -8.67 30.30
C ALA A 127 12.87 -7.82 29.74
N PRO A 128 12.64 -6.53 29.44
CA PRO A 128 13.68 -5.62 28.97
C PRO A 128 14.71 -5.35 30.07
N HIS A 129 16.00 -5.28 29.70
CA HIS A 129 17.05 -4.84 30.62
C HIS A 129 16.92 -3.32 30.89
N PRO A 130 17.05 -2.83 32.13
CA PRO A 130 17.60 -3.49 33.33
C PRO A 130 16.57 -4.16 34.28
N SER A 131 15.38 -4.52 33.82
CA SER A 131 14.37 -5.15 34.69
C SER A 131 14.85 -6.45 35.34
N SER A 132 14.39 -6.69 36.58
CA SER A 132 14.60 -7.94 37.32
C SER A 132 13.60 -9.05 36.94
N GLU A 133 12.60 -8.75 36.12
CA GLU A 133 11.57 -9.73 35.78
C GLU A 133 12.05 -10.84 34.88
N ALA A 134 11.47 -12.02 35.07
CA ALA A 134 11.73 -13.15 34.20
C ALA A 134 11.10 -12.93 32.83
N THR A 135 9.82 -12.52 32.81
CA THR A 135 9.01 -12.44 31.59
C THR A 135 8.59 -11.01 31.27
N LEU A 136 8.30 -10.76 29.99
CA LEU A 136 7.74 -9.49 29.54
C LEU A 136 6.35 -9.27 30.12
N GLU A 137 5.57 -10.33 30.34
CA GLU A 137 4.26 -10.24 31.00
C GLU A 137 4.38 -9.73 32.44
N ASP A 138 5.30 -10.28 33.24
CA ASP A 138 5.51 -9.83 34.63
C ASP A 138 5.94 -8.35 34.68
N TYR A 139 6.80 -7.97 33.74
CA TYR A 139 7.26 -6.59 33.57
C TYR A 139 6.09 -5.66 33.27
N LEU A 140 5.33 -5.95 32.21
CA LEU A 140 4.20 -5.12 31.81
C LEU A 140 3.13 -5.07 32.91
N HIS A 141 2.74 -6.21 33.48
CA HIS A 141 1.74 -6.25 34.54
C HIS A 141 2.15 -5.42 35.77
N ARG A 142 3.42 -5.47 36.21
CA ARG A 142 3.87 -4.59 37.31
C ARG A 142 3.68 -3.13 36.95
N HIS A 143 4.18 -2.74 35.78
CA HIS A 143 4.37 -1.34 35.48
C HIS A 143 3.11 -0.67 34.90
N THR A 144 2.20 -1.42 34.29
CA THR A 144 0.93 -0.88 33.77
C THR A 144 -0.26 -1.10 34.69
N VAL A 145 -0.21 -2.09 35.61
CA VAL A 145 -1.35 -2.42 36.50
C VAL A 145 -1.05 -2.11 37.96
N ARG A 146 0.15 -2.44 38.47
CA ARG A 146 0.47 -2.23 39.90
C ARG A 146 0.99 -0.83 40.18
N ASN A 147 1.86 -0.31 39.31
CA ASN A 147 2.55 0.96 39.52
C ASN A 147 1.98 2.11 38.66
N ASP A 148 1.40 1.78 37.50
CA ASP A 148 0.91 2.76 36.51
C ASP A 148 1.99 3.78 36.10
N ASP A 149 3.21 3.28 35.83
CA ASP A 149 4.42 4.08 35.57
C ASP A 149 4.99 3.92 34.15
N LEU A 150 4.33 3.13 33.27
CA LEU A 150 4.66 3.06 31.83
C LEU A 150 3.58 3.70 30.97
N SER A 151 4.01 4.54 30.03
CA SER A 151 3.14 5.04 28.97
C SER A 151 2.90 3.96 27.90
N ASN A 152 1.87 4.16 27.06
CA ASN A 152 1.65 3.29 25.90
C ASN A 152 2.85 3.30 24.94
N ARG A 153 3.57 4.43 24.84
CA ARG A 153 4.84 4.45 24.13
C ARG A 153 5.83 3.43 24.68
N ASP A 154 6.05 3.44 25.99
CA ASP A 154 7.04 2.55 26.60
C ASP A 154 6.65 1.08 26.44
N VAL A 155 5.36 0.77 26.54
CA VAL A 155 4.81 -0.57 26.28
C VAL A 155 5.09 -1.00 24.84
N LEU A 156 4.77 -0.16 23.85
CA LEU A 156 5.00 -0.49 22.42
C LEU A 156 6.49 -0.60 22.08
N GLU A 157 7.33 0.20 22.71
CA GLU A 157 8.79 0.10 22.58
C GLU A 157 9.32 -1.20 23.19
N ALA A 158 8.83 -1.61 24.37
CA ALA A 158 9.17 -2.87 25.02
C ALA A 158 8.70 -4.10 24.21
N LEU A 159 7.56 -3.99 23.52
CA LEU A 159 7.07 -5.00 22.56
C LEU A 159 7.89 -5.04 21.26
N GLY A 160 8.81 -4.10 21.07
CA GLY A 160 9.72 -4.06 19.93
C GLY A 160 9.07 -3.51 18.65
N VAL A 161 8.01 -2.69 18.74
CA VAL A 161 7.27 -2.16 17.57
C VAL A 161 8.17 -1.38 16.59
N LEU A 162 9.28 -0.81 17.06
CA LEU A 162 10.28 -0.17 16.20
C LEU A 162 11.08 -1.15 15.33
N THR A 163 11.19 -2.42 15.74
CA THR A 163 12.09 -3.43 15.17
C THR A 163 11.40 -4.71 14.72
N CYS A 164 10.12 -4.89 15.03
CA CYS A 164 9.36 -6.06 14.61
C CYS A 164 9.14 -6.08 13.09
N SER A 165 8.87 -7.27 12.57
CA SER A 165 8.51 -7.49 11.18
C SER A 165 7.30 -6.65 10.79
N ARG A 166 7.15 -6.32 9.51
CA ARG A 166 5.92 -5.68 9.01
C ARG A 166 4.74 -6.59 9.25
N ALA A 167 4.90 -7.91 9.13
CA ALA A 167 3.84 -8.87 9.44
C ALA A 167 3.32 -8.71 10.88
N GLN A 168 4.21 -8.62 11.87
CA GLN A 168 3.84 -8.42 13.27
C GLN A 168 3.23 -7.03 13.52
N LEU A 169 3.78 -5.99 12.89
CA LEU A 169 3.19 -4.65 12.94
C LEU A 169 1.77 -4.65 12.35
N PHE A 170 1.54 -5.33 11.23
CA PHE A 170 0.23 -5.37 10.58
C PHE A 170 -0.80 -6.15 11.40
N LYS A 171 -0.38 -7.19 12.12
CA LYS A 171 -1.23 -7.86 13.12
C LYS A 171 -1.65 -6.88 14.23
N LEU A 172 -0.72 -6.10 14.76
CA LEU A 172 -1.06 -5.05 15.74
C LEU A 172 -2.08 -4.07 15.18
N LEU A 173 -1.85 -3.52 13.98
CA LEU A 173 -2.74 -2.52 13.37
C LEU A 173 -4.13 -3.10 13.05
N ALA A 174 -4.22 -4.36 12.64
CA ALA A 174 -5.48 -5.06 12.46
C ALA A 174 -6.20 -5.29 13.79
N ALA A 175 -5.47 -5.69 14.84
CA ALA A 175 -6.05 -5.99 16.14
C ALA A 175 -6.54 -4.73 16.87
N VAL A 176 -5.75 -3.64 16.90
CA VAL A 176 -6.23 -2.36 17.48
C VAL A 176 -7.44 -1.78 16.75
N THR A 177 -7.70 -2.21 15.51
CA THR A 177 -8.90 -1.83 14.74
C THR A 177 -9.92 -2.96 14.60
N ALA A 178 -9.77 -4.06 15.35
CA ALA A 178 -10.71 -5.16 15.31
C ALA A 178 -12.04 -4.76 16.00
N PRO A 179 -13.20 -5.25 15.52
CA PRO A 179 -14.49 -4.97 16.13
C PRO A 179 -14.59 -5.28 17.63
N GLU A 180 -13.91 -6.34 18.07
CA GLU A 180 -13.83 -6.76 19.48
C GLU A 180 -12.97 -5.83 20.34
N THR A 181 -12.12 -5.01 19.72
CA THR A 181 -11.21 -4.08 20.39
C THR A 181 -11.77 -2.66 20.38
N ARG A 182 -12.40 -2.26 19.26
CA ARG A 182 -13.04 -0.96 19.07
C ARG A 182 -14.09 -1.05 17.97
N SER A 183 -15.27 -0.51 18.22
CA SER A 183 -16.40 -0.57 17.29
C SER A 183 -16.94 0.82 16.91
N GLY A 184 -17.82 0.86 15.90
CA GLY A 184 -18.55 2.08 15.53
C GLY A 184 -17.68 3.19 14.91
N PRO A 185 -18.07 4.47 15.07
CA PRO A 185 -17.39 5.61 14.44
C PRO A 185 -15.93 5.77 14.86
N GLU A 186 -15.56 5.39 16.08
CA GLU A 186 -14.18 5.48 16.54
C GLU A 186 -13.25 4.52 15.79
N GLN A 187 -13.74 3.34 15.42
CA GLN A 187 -12.99 2.37 14.64
C GLN A 187 -12.59 2.92 13.27
N VAL A 188 -13.56 3.54 12.58
CA VAL A 188 -13.35 4.16 11.26
C VAL A 188 -12.36 5.31 11.37
N LYS A 189 -12.56 6.19 12.36
CA LYS A 189 -11.69 7.34 12.61
C LYS A 189 -10.24 6.91 12.88
N LEU A 190 -10.03 5.87 13.69
CA LEU A 190 -8.67 5.36 13.93
C LEU A 190 -8.07 4.77 12.65
N ALA A 191 -8.84 4.03 11.85
CA ALA A 191 -8.35 3.47 10.60
C ALA A 191 -7.89 4.57 9.61
N GLU A 192 -8.62 5.69 9.54
CA GLU A 192 -8.23 6.88 8.77
C GLU A 192 -6.92 7.49 9.28
N GLN A 193 -6.78 7.69 10.59
CA GLN A 193 -5.55 8.21 11.19
C GLN A 193 -4.33 7.30 10.95
N ILE A 194 -4.53 5.97 10.98
CA ILE A 194 -3.47 5.01 10.64
C ILE A 194 -3.13 5.11 9.15
N ASN A 195 -4.12 5.25 8.27
CA ASN A 195 -3.90 5.40 6.82
C ASN A 195 -3.12 6.67 6.47
N ASP A 196 -3.36 7.79 7.15
CA ASP A 196 -2.58 9.02 6.98
C ASP A 196 -1.08 8.81 7.22
N LEU A 197 -0.73 7.88 8.11
CA LEU A 197 0.65 7.53 8.42
C LEU A 197 1.21 6.48 7.44
N LEU A 198 0.43 5.46 7.09
CA LEU A 198 0.87 4.35 6.25
C LEU A 198 1.00 4.69 4.76
N ARG A 199 0.22 5.64 4.24
CA ARG A 199 0.15 5.93 2.80
C ARG A 199 1.51 6.27 2.19
N HIS A 200 2.36 6.97 2.94
CA HIS A 200 3.69 7.39 2.48
C HIS A 200 4.68 6.23 2.40
N ASP A 201 4.40 5.12 3.10
CA ASP A 201 5.17 3.88 3.03
C ASP A 201 4.53 2.87 2.06
N GLY A 202 3.50 3.27 1.31
CA GLY A 202 2.85 2.41 0.31
C GLY A 202 1.91 1.37 0.91
N TYR A 203 1.32 1.65 2.07
CA TYR A 203 0.38 0.75 2.73
C TYR A 203 -0.94 1.44 3.05
N THR A 204 -2.01 0.65 3.10
CA THR A 204 -3.32 1.07 3.58
C THR A 204 -3.95 -0.01 4.43
N LEU A 205 -4.54 0.40 5.56
CA LEU A 205 -5.45 -0.37 6.37
C LEU A 205 -6.86 -0.31 5.73
N ALA A 206 -7.22 -1.37 5.01
CA ALA A 206 -8.46 -1.45 4.23
C ALA A 206 -9.46 -2.44 4.85
N PRO A 207 -10.78 -2.20 4.72
CA PRO A 207 -11.80 -3.18 5.11
C PRO A 207 -11.57 -4.51 4.39
N ALA A 208 -11.48 -5.60 5.15
CA ALA A 208 -11.27 -6.95 4.63
C ALA A 208 -12.55 -7.79 4.62
N GLY A 209 -13.57 -7.36 5.36
CA GLY A 209 -14.86 -8.03 5.45
C GLY A 209 -15.64 -7.53 6.67
N ARG A 210 -16.61 -8.33 7.10
CA ARG A 210 -17.40 -8.07 8.31
C ARG A 210 -17.44 -9.31 9.20
N ILE A 211 -17.42 -9.08 10.51
CA ILE A 211 -17.65 -10.09 11.56
C ILE A 211 -18.84 -9.59 12.37
N SER A 212 -19.90 -10.40 12.44
CA SER A 212 -21.13 -10.06 13.17
C SER A 212 -21.71 -8.68 12.81
N GLY A 213 -21.59 -8.27 11.54
CA GLY A 213 -22.08 -6.98 11.04
C GLY A 213 -21.07 -5.83 11.12
N SER A 214 -20.00 -5.96 11.92
CA SER A 214 -18.95 -4.94 12.10
C SER A 214 -17.78 -5.15 11.13
N PRO A 215 -17.22 -4.09 10.52
CA PRO A 215 -16.10 -4.23 9.59
C PRO A 215 -14.82 -4.64 10.33
N PHE A 216 -13.99 -5.49 9.75
CA PHE A 216 -12.61 -5.68 10.21
C PHE A 216 -11.62 -5.26 9.14
N TYR A 217 -10.45 -4.79 9.55
CA TYR A 217 -9.47 -4.19 8.67
C TYR A 217 -8.21 -5.04 8.56
N THR A 218 -7.54 -4.96 7.41
CA THR A 218 -6.23 -5.58 7.18
C THR A 218 -5.33 -4.60 6.44
N VAL A 219 -4.04 -4.60 6.77
CA VAL A 219 -3.07 -3.81 6.01
C VAL A 219 -2.78 -4.50 4.68
N ARG A 220 -2.83 -3.73 3.60
CA ARG A 220 -2.52 -4.16 2.23
C ARG A 220 -1.53 -3.18 1.63
N SER A 221 -0.76 -3.62 0.64
CA SER A 221 0.02 -2.68 -0.18
C SER A 221 -0.96 -1.74 -0.88
N ALA A 222 -0.86 -0.45 -0.59
CA ALA A 222 -1.45 0.54 -1.45
C ALA A 222 -0.62 0.55 -2.73
N SER A 223 -1.26 0.53 -3.90
CA SER A 223 -0.56 0.95 -5.11
C SER A 223 -0.09 2.37 -4.81
N THR A 224 1.21 2.55 -4.61
CA THR A 224 1.79 3.88 -4.46
C THR A 224 1.32 4.62 -5.71
N GLY A 225 0.58 5.71 -5.51
CA GLY A 225 0.16 6.55 -6.62
C GLY A 225 1.36 6.87 -7.50
N SER A 226 1.15 7.15 -8.79
CA SER A 226 2.16 7.89 -9.53
C SER A 226 2.42 9.20 -8.77
N PRO A 227 3.67 9.70 -8.68
CA PRO A 227 3.96 10.96 -7.97
C PRO A 227 3.12 12.14 -8.45
N ALA A 228 2.63 12.09 -9.70
CA ALA A 228 1.77 13.10 -10.27
C ALA A 228 0.31 13.03 -9.76
N ASP A 229 -0.12 11.89 -9.18
CA ASP A 229 -1.53 11.65 -8.86
C ASP A 229 -2.12 12.71 -7.94
N GLU A 230 -1.38 13.11 -6.90
CA GLU A 230 -1.84 14.13 -5.94
C GLU A 230 -1.99 15.50 -6.60
N SER A 231 -1.01 15.91 -7.42
CA SER A 231 -1.07 17.18 -8.14
C SER A 231 -2.20 17.22 -9.17
N ILE A 232 -2.43 16.10 -9.88
CA ILE A 232 -3.52 15.97 -10.85
C ILE A 232 -4.87 15.99 -10.13
N SER A 233 -5.01 15.24 -9.03
CA SER A 233 -6.21 15.24 -8.19
C SER A 233 -6.58 16.65 -7.75
N ALA A 234 -5.60 17.42 -7.25
CA ALA A 234 -5.83 18.79 -6.80
C ALA A 234 -6.33 19.70 -7.95
N THR A 235 -5.69 19.66 -9.13
CA THR A 235 -6.15 20.46 -10.28
C THR A 235 -7.54 20.08 -10.74
N LEU A 236 -7.82 18.77 -10.87
CA LEU A 236 -9.12 18.31 -11.37
C LEU A 236 -10.25 18.55 -10.35
N ALA A 237 -9.96 18.47 -9.05
CA ALA A 237 -10.90 18.83 -7.99
C ALA A 237 -11.26 20.32 -8.02
N ALA A 238 -10.28 21.19 -8.29
CA ALA A 238 -10.51 22.63 -8.42
C ALA A 238 -11.34 22.98 -9.66
N PHE A 239 -11.16 22.23 -10.77
CA PHE A 239 -11.87 22.45 -12.02
C PHE A 239 -13.33 21.98 -11.97
N ASP A 240 -13.56 20.70 -11.63
CA ASP A 240 -14.90 20.15 -11.40
C ASP A 240 -14.83 18.99 -10.39
N PRO A 241 -15.28 19.19 -9.14
CA PRO A 241 -15.22 18.17 -8.11
C PRO A 241 -16.23 17.03 -8.34
N THR A 242 -17.27 17.24 -9.14
CA THR A 242 -18.43 16.35 -9.21
C THR A 242 -18.28 15.24 -10.23
N GLN A 243 -17.93 15.57 -11.48
CA GLN A 243 -17.84 14.59 -12.56
C GLN A 243 -16.38 14.29 -12.93
N VAL A 244 -15.58 15.33 -13.19
CA VAL A 244 -14.18 15.18 -13.64
C VAL A 244 -13.32 14.56 -12.53
N HIS A 245 -13.31 15.15 -11.33
CA HIS A 245 -12.53 14.63 -10.21
C HIS A 245 -12.99 13.24 -9.75
N ALA A 246 -14.31 13.00 -9.69
CA ALA A 246 -14.87 11.70 -9.36
C ALA A 246 -14.39 10.63 -10.37
N ARG A 247 -14.38 10.95 -11.65
CA ARG A 247 -13.92 10.05 -12.71
C ARG A 247 -12.43 9.76 -12.65
N TRP A 248 -11.62 10.77 -12.34
CA TRP A 248 -10.19 10.60 -12.09
C TRP A 248 -9.95 9.66 -10.90
N THR A 249 -10.66 9.86 -9.79
CA THR A 249 -10.56 9.01 -8.59
C THR A 249 -10.90 7.55 -8.91
N MET A 250 -12.00 7.31 -9.63
CA MET A 250 -12.37 5.96 -10.08
C MET A 250 -11.29 5.32 -10.96
N ALA A 251 -10.62 6.10 -11.81
CA ALA A 251 -9.56 5.59 -12.68
C ALA A 251 -8.32 5.15 -11.87
N LEU A 252 -7.97 5.90 -10.82
CA LEU A 252 -6.89 5.56 -9.89
C LEU A 252 -7.17 4.26 -9.13
N GLU A 253 -8.38 4.12 -8.58
CA GLU A 253 -8.79 2.93 -7.80
C GLU A 253 -8.71 1.63 -8.62
N ARG A 254 -9.04 1.72 -9.92
CA ARG A 254 -9.07 0.56 -10.83
C ARG A 254 -7.72 0.28 -11.49
N ARG A 255 -6.73 1.17 -11.39
CA ARG A 255 -5.47 1.12 -12.16
C ARG A 255 -4.72 -0.20 -11.97
N ALA A 256 -4.70 -0.73 -10.76
CA ALA A 256 -4.01 -1.98 -10.42
C ALA A 256 -4.90 -3.22 -10.56
N SER A 257 -6.16 -3.14 -10.11
CA SER A 257 -7.08 -4.28 -9.97
C SER A 257 -7.91 -4.57 -11.22
N GLU A 258 -8.28 -3.53 -11.98
CA GLU A 258 -9.18 -3.62 -13.14
C GLU A 258 -8.61 -2.85 -14.35
N PRO A 259 -7.52 -3.33 -15.00
CA PRO A 259 -6.80 -2.55 -16.01
C PRO A 259 -7.66 -2.09 -17.19
N ALA A 260 -8.59 -2.93 -17.68
CA ALA A 260 -9.51 -2.55 -18.76
C ALA A 260 -10.49 -1.45 -18.34
N GLY A 261 -10.98 -1.51 -17.09
CA GLY A 261 -11.86 -0.51 -16.50
C GLY A 261 -11.15 0.83 -16.35
N ALA A 262 -9.92 0.83 -15.82
CA ALA A 262 -9.10 2.02 -15.67
C ALA A 262 -8.79 2.71 -17.02
N ILE A 263 -8.47 1.93 -18.07
CA ILE A 263 -8.25 2.48 -19.42
C ILE A 263 -9.51 3.14 -19.97
N THR A 264 -10.68 2.54 -19.73
CA THR A 264 -11.95 3.12 -20.16
C THR A 264 -12.21 4.44 -19.44
N LEU A 265 -12.00 4.49 -18.13
CA LEU A 265 -12.16 5.71 -17.34
C LEU A 265 -11.15 6.80 -17.74
N ALA A 266 -9.91 6.44 -18.08
CA ALA A 266 -8.91 7.40 -18.57
C ALA A 266 -9.36 8.08 -19.88
N ARG A 267 -9.97 7.32 -20.79
CA ARG A 267 -10.57 7.89 -22.01
C ARG A 267 -11.75 8.81 -21.66
N THR A 268 -12.69 8.32 -20.86
CA THR A 268 -13.89 9.08 -20.50
C THR A 268 -13.52 10.38 -19.79
N LEU A 269 -12.51 10.37 -18.91
CA LEU A 269 -11.98 11.58 -18.26
C LEU A 269 -11.64 12.68 -19.28
N LEU A 270 -10.95 12.35 -20.38
CA LEU A 270 -10.62 13.32 -21.42
C LEU A 270 -11.85 13.76 -22.22
N GLU A 271 -12.84 12.88 -22.42
CA GLU A 271 -14.11 13.23 -23.04
C GLU A 271 -14.83 14.27 -22.17
N ASP A 272 -14.93 14.06 -20.85
CA ASP A 272 -15.62 14.97 -19.95
C ASP A 272 -14.92 16.31 -19.79
N VAL A 273 -13.59 16.31 -19.64
CA VAL A 273 -12.80 17.56 -19.61
C VAL A 273 -13.02 18.34 -20.90
N SER A 274 -13.02 17.65 -22.05
CA SER A 274 -13.26 18.31 -23.34
C SER A 274 -14.68 18.87 -23.43
N LYS A 275 -15.70 18.10 -23.03
CA LYS A 275 -17.10 18.54 -23.02
C LYS A 275 -17.31 19.74 -22.10
N TRP A 276 -16.76 19.70 -20.88
CA TRP A 276 -16.85 20.79 -19.91
C TRP A 276 -16.19 22.08 -20.43
N ILE A 277 -14.98 22.00 -20.98
CA ILE A 277 -14.32 23.20 -21.51
C ILE A 277 -15.05 23.75 -22.73
N LEU A 278 -15.53 22.89 -23.64
CA LEU A 278 -16.32 23.32 -24.79
C LEU A 278 -17.62 24.02 -24.36
N ASP A 279 -18.31 23.48 -23.36
CA ASP A 279 -19.53 24.07 -22.80
C ASP A 279 -19.23 25.45 -22.16
N GLN A 280 -18.18 25.56 -21.35
CA GLN A 280 -17.74 26.84 -20.78
C GLN A 280 -17.29 27.85 -21.83
N ALA A 281 -16.78 27.38 -22.98
CA ALA A 281 -16.41 28.23 -24.11
C ALA A 281 -17.62 28.64 -24.99
N GLY A 282 -18.82 28.15 -24.70
CA GLY A 282 -20.02 28.39 -25.52
C GLY A 282 -20.02 27.66 -26.86
N GLU A 283 -19.20 26.61 -26.99
CA GLU A 283 -19.09 25.80 -28.20
C GLU A 283 -19.96 24.56 -28.14
N THR A 284 -20.52 24.16 -29.28
CA THR A 284 -21.46 23.03 -29.33
C THR A 284 -20.77 21.70 -29.62
N TRP A 285 -21.19 20.66 -28.89
CA TRP A 285 -20.78 19.27 -29.11
C TRP A 285 -22.00 18.35 -29.17
N GLN A 286 -21.84 17.20 -29.82
CA GLN A 286 -22.89 16.18 -29.95
C GLN A 286 -22.57 14.99 -29.07
N GLU A 287 -23.57 14.33 -28.51
CA GLU A 287 -23.37 13.09 -27.72
C GLU A 287 -22.71 11.96 -28.52
N THR A 288 -22.79 12.01 -29.86
CA THR A 288 -22.11 11.07 -30.77
C THR A 288 -20.66 11.41 -31.06
N ASP A 289 -20.17 12.59 -30.65
CA ASP A 289 -18.78 13.00 -30.85
C ASP A 289 -17.86 12.12 -29.99
N ASP A 290 -16.91 11.44 -30.63
CA ASP A 290 -15.88 10.68 -29.94
C ASP A 290 -14.73 11.56 -29.44
N LEU A 291 -13.86 11.00 -28.60
CA LEU A 291 -12.73 11.72 -28.03
C LEU A 291 -11.86 12.45 -29.10
N PRO A 292 -11.45 11.83 -30.22
CA PRO A 292 -10.76 12.55 -31.30
C PRO A 292 -11.50 13.77 -31.86
N VAL A 293 -12.82 13.68 -32.05
CA VAL A 293 -13.64 14.80 -32.53
C VAL A 293 -13.74 15.90 -31.49
N LEU A 294 -14.02 15.55 -30.23
CA LEU A 294 -14.08 16.50 -29.11
C LEU A 294 -12.75 17.25 -28.94
N TYR A 295 -11.63 16.53 -28.97
CA TYR A 295 -10.31 17.12 -28.83
C TYR A 295 -9.98 18.06 -30.00
N ARG A 296 -10.34 17.72 -31.25
CA ARG A 296 -10.14 18.62 -32.40
C ARG A 296 -10.93 19.92 -32.27
N LYS A 297 -12.16 19.88 -31.75
CA LYS A 297 -12.94 21.10 -31.46
C LYS A 297 -12.25 21.91 -30.36
N LEU A 298 -11.91 21.26 -29.25
CA LEU A 298 -11.25 21.89 -28.11
C LEU A 298 -9.90 22.52 -28.49
N ALA A 299 -9.09 21.84 -29.30
CA ALA A 299 -7.78 22.33 -29.73
C ALA A 299 -7.90 23.62 -30.56
N LYS A 300 -9.02 23.85 -31.26
CA LYS A 300 -9.27 25.12 -31.95
C LYS A 300 -9.57 26.24 -30.96
N VAL A 301 -10.48 25.99 -30.00
CA VAL A 301 -10.82 26.91 -28.91
C VAL A 301 -9.57 27.31 -28.14
N LEU A 302 -8.74 26.32 -27.81
CA LEU A 302 -7.51 26.49 -27.07
C LEU A 302 -6.30 26.84 -27.94
N LYS A 303 -6.46 27.16 -29.23
CA LYS A 303 -5.36 27.45 -30.19
C LYS A 303 -4.15 26.50 -30.05
N LEU A 304 -4.43 25.22 -29.80
CA LEU A 304 -3.47 24.12 -29.69
C LEU A 304 -3.27 23.40 -31.03
N ALA A 305 -3.96 23.82 -32.09
CA ALA A 305 -3.76 23.26 -33.42
C ALA A 305 -2.30 23.49 -33.88
N PRO A 306 -1.54 22.45 -34.27
CA PRO A 306 -0.15 22.58 -34.69
C PRO A 306 0.05 23.63 -35.80
N ASP A 307 -0.90 23.72 -36.73
CA ASP A 307 -0.84 24.68 -37.84
C ASP A 307 -0.91 26.15 -37.40
N GLY A 308 -1.38 26.41 -36.17
CA GLY A 308 -1.46 27.74 -35.57
C GLY A 308 -0.14 28.25 -34.96
N HIS A 309 0.91 27.43 -34.94
CA HIS A 309 2.21 27.76 -34.36
C HIS A 309 3.29 27.85 -35.44
N THR A 310 4.27 28.74 -35.30
CA THR A 310 5.37 28.87 -36.28
C THR A 310 6.55 27.98 -35.94
N GLU A 311 6.82 27.78 -34.65
CA GLU A 311 7.97 27.01 -34.20
C GLU A 311 7.74 25.49 -34.35
N GLN A 312 8.68 24.84 -35.03
CA GLN A 312 8.60 23.42 -35.35
C GLN A 312 8.54 22.53 -34.10
N VAL A 313 9.19 22.93 -33.00
CA VAL A 313 9.20 22.19 -31.73
C VAL A 313 7.79 22.14 -31.12
N PHE A 314 7.09 23.28 -31.07
CA PHE A 314 5.72 23.32 -30.56
C PHE A 314 4.75 22.52 -31.43
N LYS A 315 4.92 22.56 -32.77
CA LYS A 315 4.12 21.70 -33.67
C LYS A 315 4.27 20.23 -33.35
N GLN A 316 5.50 19.77 -33.12
CA GLN A 316 5.79 18.37 -32.84
C GLN A 316 5.22 17.93 -31.48
N ILE A 317 5.34 18.77 -30.45
CA ILE A 317 4.77 18.48 -29.13
C ILE A 317 3.24 18.39 -29.22
N LEU A 318 2.59 19.38 -29.82
CA LEU A 318 1.12 19.41 -29.94
C LEU A 318 0.59 18.27 -30.84
N GLY A 319 1.31 17.93 -31.91
CA GLY A 319 0.99 16.75 -32.73
C GLY A 319 1.15 15.43 -31.96
N SER A 320 2.13 15.35 -31.05
CA SER A 320 2.29 14.19 -30.16
C SER A 320 1.14 14.10 -29.17
N CYS A 321 0.71 15.22 -28.59
CA CYS A 321 -0.47 15.29 -27.73
C CYS A 321 -1.73 14.79 -28.44
N GLN A 322 -1.96 15.24 -29.67
CA GLN A 322 -3.06 14.76 -30.50
C GLN A 322 -2.97 13.24 -30.73
N SER A 323 -1.78 12.74 -31.06
CA SER A 323 -1.55 11.30 -31.28
C SER A 323 -1.84 10.46 -30.02
N VAL A 324 -1.52 10.98 -28.84
CA VAL A 324 -1.83 10.33 -27.55
C VAL A 324 -3.35 10.23 -27.35
N VAL A 325 -4.08 11.32 -27.59
CA VAL A 325 -5.54 11.37 -27.45
C VAL A 325 -6.23 10.43 -28.43
N GLU A 326 -5.78 10.41 -29.69
CA GLU A 326 -6.28 9.48 -30.71
C GLU A 326 -6.01 8.02 -30.34
N SER A 327 -4.80 7.74 -29.84
CA SER A 327 -4.41 6.39 -29.39
C SER A 327 -5.25 5.92 -28.20
N LEU A 328 -5.50 6.79 -27.21
CA LEU A 328 -6.38 6.50 -26.08
C LEU A 328 -7.83 6.27 -26.51
N GLY A 329 -8.34 7.08 -27.45
CA GLY A 329 -9.66 6.91 -28.05
C GLY A 329 -9.82 5.54 -28.73
N ALA A 330 -8.81 5.12 -29.50
CA ALA A 330 -8.80 3.86 -30.23
C ALA A 330 -8.59 2.62 -29.32
N LEU A 331 -7.94 2.78 -28.17
CA LEU A 331 -7.56 1.70 -27.26
C LEU A 331 -8.79 0.92 -26.76
N ARG A 332 -9.90 1.61 -26.46
CA ARG A 332 -11.16 0.97 -26.02
C ARG A 332 -11.73 0.04 -27.09
N ASN A 333 -11.75 0.45 -28.37
CA ASN A 333 -12.39 -0.36 -29.42
C ASN A 333 -11.63 -1.69 -29.62
N LYS A 334 -10.29 -1.64 -29.57
CA LYS A 334 -9.44 -2.84 -29.62
C LYS A 334 -9.57 -3.74 -28.39
N LEU A 335 -9.88 -3.17 -27.22
CA LEU A 335 -10.05 -3.89 -25.95
C LEU A 335 -11.50 -4.36 -25.70
N SER A 336 -12.51 -3.65 -26.20
CA SER A 336 -13.93 -3.99 -26.07
C SER A 336 -14.27 -5.19 -26.94
N ASP A 337 -13.73 -5.25 -28.16
CA ASP A 337 -13.76 -6.45 -29.01
C ASP A 337 -13.11 -7.66 -28.32
N ALA A 338 -12.22 -7.46 -27.35
CA ALA A 338 -11.55 -8.55 -26.63
C ALA A 338 -12.47 -9.34 -25.67
N HIS A 339 -13.76 -9.00 -25.55
CA HIS A 339 -14.77 -9.85 -24.92
C HIS A 339 -15.23 -11.01 -25.84
N SER A 340 -14.88 -11.00 -27.13
CA SER A 340 -15.06 -12.17 -28.00
C SER A 340 -13.92 -13.19 -27.79
N PRO A 341 -14.23 -14.49 -27.61
CA PRO A 341 -13.27 -15.52 -27.18
C PRO A 341 -12.41 -16.02 -28.36
N GLY A 342 -11.53 -15.16 -28.89
CA GLY A 342 -10.55 -15.52 -29.91
C GLY A 342 -9.19 -15.93 -29.32
N PRO A 343 -8.47 -16.93 -29.88
CA PRO A 343 -7.29 -17.56 -29.26
C PRO A 343 -5.98 -16.74 -29.28
N LYS A 344 -5.95 -15.51 -29.84
CA LYS A 344 -4.73 -14.68 -29.97
C LYS A 344 -4.98 -13.19 -29.69
N ARG A 345 -5.39 -12.79 -28.48
CA ARG A 345 -5.59 -11.36 -28.13
C ARG A 345 -4.85 -10.93 -26.87
N ALA A 346 -4.27 -9.73 -26.93
CA ALA A 346 -3.52 -9.12 -25.82
C ALA A 346 -4.47 -8.57 -24.76
N ARG A 347 -4.37 -9.08 -23.52
CA ARG A 347 -5.10 -8.56 -22.36
C ARG A 347 -4.37 -7.34 -21.78
N PRO A 348 -5.07 -6.25 -21.44
CA PRO A 348 -4.44 -5.11 -20.78
C PRO A 348 -3.96 -5.55 -19.39
N GLN A 349 -2.74 -5.14 -19.04
CA GLN A 349 -2.11 -5.43 -17.76
C GLN A 349 -2.01 -4.13 -16.95
N ALA A 350 -1.76 -4.22 -15.65
CA ALA A 350 -1.69 -3.05 -14.75
C ALA A 350 -0.77 -1.94 -15.30
N ARG A 351 0.41 -2.29 -15.83
CA ARG A 351 1.34 -1.31 -16.46
C ARG A 351 0.74 -0.54 -17.66
N HIS A 352 -0.18 -1.16 -18.42
CA HIS A 352 -0.83 -0.50 -19.55
C HIS A 352 -1.91 0.47 -19.07
N ALA A 353 -2.66 0.08 -18.04
CA ALA A 353 -3.61 0.97 -17.38
C ALA A 353 -2.90 2.14 -16.70
N GLU A 354 -1.76 1.88 -16.07
CA GLU A 354 -0.95 2.90 -15.44
C GLU A 354 -0.48 3.97 -16.43
N LEU A 355 0.09 3.55 -17.56
CA LEU A 355 0.47 4.47 -18.63
C LEU A 355 -0.74 5.27 -19.15
N ALA A 356 -1.87 4.61 -19.40
CA ALA A 356 -3.06 5.27 -19.93
C ALA A 356 -3.65 6.31 -18.97
N VAL A 357 -3.76 5.96 -17.68
CA VAL A 357 -4.26 6.87 -16.63
C VAL A 357 -3.31 8.05 -16.45
N ASN A 358 -1.99 7.81 -16.42
CA ASN A 358 -1.01 8.90 -16.26
C ASN A 358 -1.01 9.85 -17.47
N LEU A 359 -1.10 9.34 -18.70
CA LEU A 359 -1.20 10.16 -19.91
C LEU A 359 -2.50 10.98 -19.93
N ALA A 360 -3.62 10.37 -19.57
CA ALA A 360 -4.90 11.05 -19.50
C ALA A 360 -4.91 12.14 -18.41
N GLY A 361 -4.39 11.85 -17.22
CA GLY A 361 -4.28 12.82 -16.13
C GLY A 361 -3.41 14.02 -16.51
N ALA A 362 -2.22 13.79 -17.07
CA ALA A 362 -1.34 14.85 -17.53
C ALA A 362 -1.99 15.72 -18.63
N MET A 363 -2.67 15.09 -19.60
CA MET A 363 -3.37 15.80 -20.67
C MET A 363 -4.56 16.61 -20.13
N ALA A 364 -5.35 16.04 -19.22
CA ALA A 364 -6.48 16.73 -18.58
C ALA A 364 -6.01 17.97 -17.82
N THR A 365 -4.98 17.83 -16.98
CA THR A 365 -4.38 18.95 -16.25
C THR A 365 -3.85 20.03 -17.20
N PHE A 366 -3.16 19.65 -18.29
CA PHE A 366 -2.69 20.60 -19.28
C PHE A 366 -3.83 21.37 -19.97
N LEU A 367 -4.90 20.68 -20.36
CA LEU A 367 -6.07 21.30 -21.00
C LEU A 367 -6.78 22.28 -20.06
N VAL A 368 -7.00 21.87 -18.81
CA VAL A 368 -7.59 22.72 -17.75
C VAL A 368 -6.74 23.96 -17.49
N ALA A 369 -5.44 23.79 -17.23
CA ALA A 369 -4.54 24.91 -16.97
C ALA A 369 -4.47 25.89 -18.16
N THR A 370 -4.48 25.36 -19.39
CA THR A 370 -4.51 26.18 -20.61
C THR A 370 -5.81 26.98 -20.73
N TRP A 371 -6.94 26.41 -20.30
CA TRP A 371 -8.23 27.09 -20.30
C TRP A 371 -8.31 28.18 -19.23
N GLU A 372 -7.90 27.89 -18.00
CA GLU A 372 -7.87 28.86 -16.89
C GLU A 372 -6.98 30.07 -17.20
N ALA A 373 -5.80 29.83 -17.77
CA ALA A 373 -4.90 30.91 -18.20
C ALA A 373 -5.58 31.83 -19.23
N ARG A 374 -6.34 31.25 -20.16
CA ARG A 374 -7.09 32.03 -21.16
C ARG A 374 -8.24 32.83 -20.60
N GLN A 375 -8.98 32.28 -19.65
CA GLN A 375 -10.06 33.02 -18.99
C GLN A 375 -9.50 34.24 -18.25
N THR A 376 -8.33 34.08 -17.63
CA THR A 376 -7.62 35.17 -16.95
C THR A 376 -7.17 36.26 -17.94
N ASP A 377 -6.57 35.87 -19.07
CA ASP A 377 -6.14 36.80 -20.13
C ASP A 377 -7.31 37.55 -20.79
N ALA A 378 -8.45 36.88 -20.95
CA ALA A 378 -9.67 37.49 -21.51
C ALA A 378 -10.29 38.50 -20.52
N GLY A 379 -10.33 38.17 -19.22
CA GLY A 379 -10.80 39.07 -18.17
C GLY A 379 -9.94 40.34 -18.01
N GLY A 380 -8.62 40.22 -18.19
CA GLY A 380 -7.68 41.36 -18.12
C GLY A 380 -7.76 42.34 -19.29
N ARG A 381 -8.26 41.93 -20.47
CA ARG A 381 -8.43 42.82 -21.63
C ARG A 381 -9.70 43.67 -21.58
N SER A 382 -10.65 43.34 -20.72
CA SER A 382 -11.92 44.08 -20.59
C SER A 382 -11.81 45.35 -19.73
N THR A 383 -10.67 45.61 -19.07
CA THR A 383 -10.55 46.66 -18.03
C THR A 383 -9.60 47.82 -18.37
N SER A 384 -9.16 47.99 -19.62
CA SER A 384 -8.44 49.22 -20.03
C SER A 384 -9.39 50.24 -20.68
N PRO A 385 -9.72 51.37 -20.01
CA PRO A 385 -10.35 52.49 -20.68
C PRO A 385 -9.30 53.22 -21.52
N ALA A 386 -9.57 53.34 -22.82
CA ALA A 386 -8.77 54.15 -23.73
C ALA A 386 -8.76 55.61 -23.27
N SER A 387 -7.62 56.09 -22.76
CA SER A 387 -7.38 57.52 -22.58
C SER A 387 -7.17 58.15 -23.97
N LYS A 388 -8.20 58.83 -24.48
CA LYS A 388 -8.00 59.82 -25.54
C LYS A 388 -7.41 61.07 -24.88
N GLY A 389 -6.17 61.38 -25.22
CA GLY A 389 -5.52 62.68 -25.07
C GLY A 389 -5.28 63.27 -26.44
#